data_AF-A0A508TV21-F1
#
_entry.id   AF-A0A508TV21-F1
#
_cell.length_a   1.000
_cell.length_b   1.000
_cell.length_c   1.000
_cell.angle_alpha   90.00
_cell.angle_beta   90.00
_cell.angle_gamma   90.00
#
_symmetry.space_group_name_H-M   'P 1'
#
loop_
_entity.id
_entity.type
_entity.pdbx_description
1 polymer ?
#
loop_
_entity_poly.entity_id
_entity_poly.type
_entity_poly.pdbx_seq_one_letter_code
_entity_poly.pdbx_strand_id
1 'polypeptide(L)'
;MALSEDHIALAAEYALGTLDAGERAQVESMIADDAEFAGVVQAWEFRLASLNQMVGAVVPRPVVWENIKAAIGHSTEPQAPPVLPERQVPPVLLEQQVPLVLQETPPPAPPSAPPQFDLGEIRQAIGDGNVIELSTRVKRWRRIASMASAIAAALLVTLSLQVLQPDALPNALRPKPRIQTVEVKVPAPALTPSSQYVALLQGPAGGPAFIMTIDGATKNFTVRKVGATSEPGKSFELWLISDRLPQPRSLGVIGAGDFTARPVLSGYDPDVINGATYAVTVEQAGGSPTGQPTSAPIFTGKLIETVPGGSDAPPR
;
A
#
# COMPACT_ATOMS: atom_id res chain seq x y z
N MET A 1 4.89 -20.84 9.36
CA MET A 1 3.49 -21.32 9.63
C MET A 1 2.72 -20.99 8.36
N ALA A 2 1.72 -21.77 7.93
CA ALA A 2 1.00 -21.39 6.71
C ALA A 2 0.41 -19.98 6.85
N LEU A 3 0.82 -19.07 5.97
CA LEU A 3 0.34 -17.69 5.94
C LEU A 3 -1.19 -17.70 5.71
N SER A 4 -1.92 -16.83 6.40
CA SER A 4 -3.39 -16.76 6.24
C SER A 4 -3.75 -16.27 4.83
N GLU A 5 -4.94 -16.63 4.38
CA GLU A 5 -5.49 -16.16 3.11
C GLU A 5 -5.57 -14.62 3.07
N ASP A 6 -5.90 -14.00 4.20
CA ASP A 6 -5.91 -12.55 4.37
C ASP A 6 -4.54 -11.91 4.13
N HIS A 7 -3.46 -12.53 4.61
CA HIS A 7 -2.10 -12.02 4.37
C HIS A 7 -1.69 -12.15 2.90
N ILE A 8 -2.14 -13.21 2.22
CA ILE A 8 -1.86 -13.39 0.78
C ILE A 8 -2.61 -12.32 -0.04
N ALA A 9 -3.85 -12.03 0.32
CA ALA A 9 -4.65 -10.99 -0.31
C ALA A 9 -4.05 -9.59 -0.07
N LEU A 10 -3.68 -9.29 1.18
CA LEU A 10 -3.05 -8.02 1.56
C LEU A 10 -1.73 -7.79 0.81
N ALA A 11 -0.91 -8.85 0.65
CA ALA A 11 0.32 -8.77 -0.14
C ALA A 11 0.06 -8.48 -1.62
N ALA A 12 -1.01 -9.02 -2.19
CA ALA A 12 -1.41 -8.74 -3.57
C ALA A 12 -1.87 -7.29 -3.73
N GLU A 13 -2.71 -6.77 -2.82
CA GLU A 13 -3.19 -5.39 -2.84
C GLU A 13 -2.05 -4.38 -2.68
N TYR A 14 -1.08 -4.68 -1.82
CA TYR A 14 0.15 -3.90 -1.70
C TYR A 14 0.93 -3.86 -3.02
N ALA A 15 1.15 -5.02 -3.66
CA ALA A 15 1.88 -5.11 -4.93
C ALA A 15 1.14 -4.43 -6.11
N LEU A 16 -0.19 -4.46 -6.11
CA LEU A 16 -1.04 -3.73 -7.05
C LEU A 16 -1.07 -2.21 -6.77
N GLY A 17 -0.69 -1.79 -5.55
CA GLY A 17 -0.70 -0.40 -5.13
C GLY A 17 -2.10 0.16 -4.85
N THR A 18 -3.07 -0.68 -4.47
CA THR A 18 -4.45 -0.26 -4.20
C THR A 18 -4.71 0.14 -2.74
N LEU A 19 -3.76 -0.13 -1.84
CA LEU A 19 -3.86 0.23 -0.42
C LEU A 19 -3.78 1.74 -0.19
N ASP A 20 -4.44 2.21 0.86
CA ASP A 20 -4.27 3.59 1.32
C ASP A 20 -2.92 3.81 2.03
N ALA A 21 -2.58 5.07 2.34
CA ALA A 21 -1.28 5.42 2.91
C ALA A 21 -1.02 4.79 4.29
N GLY A 22 -2.05 4.61 5.12
CA GLY A 22 -1.94 4.01 6.44
C GLY A 22 -1.76 2.50 6.36
N GLU A 23 -2.59 1.83 5.55
CA GLU A 23 -2.48 0.39 5.30
C GLU A 23 -1.14 0.03 4.66
N ARG A 24 -0.68 0.84 3.70
CA ARG A 24 0.63 0.65 3.08
C ARG A 24 1.77 0.72 4.11
N ALA A 25 1.75 1.70 5.01
CA ALA A 25 2.77 1.84 6.04
C ALA A 25 2.76 0.65 7.02
N GLN A 26 1.57 0.10 7.31
CA GLN A 26 1.45 -1.13 8.11
C GLN A 26 2.09 -2.31 7.41
N VAL A 27 1.82 -2.51 6.12
CA VAL A 27 2.40 -3.58 5.31
C VAL A 27 3.93 -3.43 5.21
N GLU A 28 4.43 -2.21 5.04
CA GLU A 28 5.88 -1.93 5.02
C GLU A 28 6.56 -2.32 6.35
N SER A 29 5.91 -2.08 7.50
CA SER A 29 6.38 -2.57 8.79
C SER A 29 6.36 -4.10 8.86
N MET A 30 5.30 -4.74 8.36
CA MET A 30 5.19 -6.20 8.33
C MET A 30 6.27 -6.84 7.45
N ILE A 31 6.60 -6.24 6.30
CA ILE A 31 7.70 -6.69 5.42
C ILE A 31 9.05 -6.59 6.14
N ALA A 32 9.25 -5.57 6.97
CA ALA A 32 10.49 -5.40 7.73
C ALA A 32 10.66 -6.47 8.82
N ASP A 33 9.56 -6.90 9.43
CA ASP A 33 9.55 -7.82 10.58
C ASP A 33 9.36 -9.31 10.19
N ASP A 34 8.67 -9.60 9.08
CA ASP A 34 8.33 -10.96 8.62
C ASP A 34 8.89 -11.26 7.21
N ALA A 35 9.95 -12.07 7.18
CA ALA A 35 10.60 -12.51 5.95
C ALA A 35 9.74 -13.46 5.10
N GLU A 36 8.84 -14.26 5.71
CA GLU A 36 7.94 -15.16 4.99
C GLU A 36 6.88 -14.33 4.24
N PHE A 37 6.32 -13.33 4.90
CA PHE A 37 5.40 -12.36 4.29
C PHE A 37 6.09 -11.52 3.20
N ALA A 38 7.31 -11.03 3.44
CA ALA A 38 8.09 -10.30 2.45
C ALA A 38 8.33 -11.13 1.16
N GLY A 39 8.54 -12.45 1.30
CA GLY A 39 8.65 -13.36 0.16
C GLY A 39 7.37 -13.45 -0.68
N VAL A 40 6.20 -13.42 -0.04
CA VAL A 40 4.90 -13.41 -0.74
C VAL A 40 4.67 -12.10 -1.49
N VAL A 41 5.03 -10.96 -0.89
CA VAL A 41 4.97 -9.65 -1.57
C VAL A 41 5.86 -9.64 -2.80
N GLN A 42 7.12 -10.08 -2.68
CA GLN A 42 8.05 -10.16 -3.82
C GLN A 42 7.55 -11.09 -4.92
N ALA A 43 6.92 -12.21 -4.57
CA ALA A 43 6.35 -13.13 -5.55
C ALA A 43 5.21 -12.46 -6.35
N TRP A 44 4.38 -11.65 -5.69
CA TRP A 44 3.34 -10.86 -6.36
C TRP A 44 3.91 -9.76 -7.24
N GLU A 45 4.87 -8.98 -6.75
CA GLU A 45 5.55 -7.95 -7.55
C GLU A 45 6.20 -8.54 -8.80
N PHE A 46 6.89 -9.67 -8.68
CA PHE A 46 7.49 -10.38 -9.82
C PHE A 46 6.44 -10.86 -10.83
N ARG A 47 5.33 -11.43 -10.35
CA ARG A 47 4.22 -11.88 -11.22
C ARG A 47 3.62 -10.71 -12.00
N LEU A 48 3.43 -9.56 -11.34
CA LEU A 48 2.86 -8.36 -11.96
C LEU A 48 3.87 -7.62 -12.86
N ALA A 49 5.17 -7.72 -12.60
CA ALA A 49 6.21 -7.08 -13.41
C ALA A 49 6.16 -7.50 -14.89
N SER A 50 5.69 -8.72 -15.18
CA SER A 50 5.51 -9.20 -16.55
C SER A 50 4.44 -8.41 -17.32
N LEU A 51 3.41 -7.90 -16.64
CA LEU A 51 2.39 -7.04 -17.26
C LEU A 51 2.99 -5.68 -17.67
N ASN A 52 3.95 -5.16 -16.90
CA ASN A 52 4.62 -3.90 -17.23
C ASN A 52 5.43 -4.00 -18.54
N GLN A 53 5.92 -5.20 -18.90
CA GLN A 53 6.60 -5.42 -20.19
C GLN A 53 5.64 -5.37 -21.40
N MET A 54 4.33 -5.50 -21.17
CA MET A 54 3.32 -5.40 -22.22
C MET A 54 2.96 -3.93 -22.53
N VAL A 55 3.39 -2.99 -21.68
CA VAL A 55 3.14 -1.56 -21.87
C VAL A 55 4.28 -0.95 -22.69
N GLY A 56 3.93 -0.24 -23.76
CA GLY A 56 4.92 0.42 -24.62
C GLY A 56 5.63 1.57 -23.88
N ALA A 57 6.91 1.76 -24.16
CA ALA A 57 7.67 2.89 -23.64
C ALA A 57 7.12 4.23 -24.16
N VAL A 58 6.77 5.14 -23.25
CA VAL A 58 6.38 6.51 -23.58
C VAL A 58 7.54 7.43 -23.22
N VAL A 59 8.09 8.13 -24.22
CA VAL A 59 9.19 9.08 -23.99
C VAL A 59 8.65 10.28 -23.21
N PRO A 60 9.13 10.54 -21.97
CA PRO A 60 8.73 11.71 -21.22
C PRO A 60 9.22 12.99 -21.89
N ARG A 61 8.60 14.14 -21.59
CA ARG A 61 9.11 15.43 -22.05
C ARG A 61 10.52 15.69 -21.49
N PRO A 62 11.47 16.26 -22.26
CA PRO A 62 12.86 16.45 -21.82
C PRO A 62 13.01 17.20 -20.48
N VAL A 63 12.11 18.16 -20.21
CA VAL A 63 12.08 18.94 -18.96
C VAL A 63 11.89 18.08 -17.71
N VAL A 64 11.27 16.90 -17.83
CA VAL A 64 11.02 16.00 -16.69
C VAL A 64 12.35 15.56 -16.07
N TRP A 65 13.36 15.27 -16.89
CA TRP A 65 14.68 14.87 -16.39
C TRP A 65 15.39 16.01 -15.65
N GLU A 66 15.30 17.23 -16.17
CA GLU A 66 15.86 18.41 -15.51
C GLU A 66 15.17 18.68 -14.16
N ASN A 67 13.85 18.55 -14.10
CA ASN A 67 13.08 18.69 -12.85
C ASN A 67 13.47 17.62 -11.81
N ILE A 68 13.68 16.38 -12.24
CA ILE A 68 14.12 15.29 -11.36
C ILE A 68 15.52 15.58 -10.81
N LYS A 69 16.47 15.95 -11.67
CA LYS A 69 17.83 16.32 -11.25
C LYS A 69 17.81 17.49 -10.27
N ALA A 70 17.00 18.51 -10.54
CA ALA A 70 16.82 19.64 -9.63
C ALA A 70 16.24 19.16 -8.29
N ALA A 71 15.14 18.40 -8.28
CA ALA A 71 14.51 17.93 -7.04
C ALA A 71 15.46 17.09 -6.18
N ILE A 72 16.21 16.15 -6.78
CA ILE A 72 17.21 15.34 -6.05
C ILE A 72 18.35 16.22 -5.53
N GLY A 73 18.78 17.22 -6.30
CA GLY A 73 19.79 18.19 -5.89
C GLY A 73 19.36 19.09 -4.72
N HIS A 74 18.06 19.43 -4.62
CA HIS A 74 17.51 20.20 -3.49
C HIS A 74 17.17 19.34 -2.27
N SER A 75 16.96 18.02 -2.43
CA SER A 75 16.86 17.07 -1.30
C SER A 75 18.20 16.86 -0.57
N THR A 76 19.29 17.44 -1.08
CA THR A 76 20.56 17.59 -0.37
C THR A 76 20.66 19.02 0.15
N GLU A 77 19.68 19.47 0.96
CA GLU A 77 20.05 20.45 1.98
C GLU A 77 21.11 19.78 2.86
N PRO A 78 22.32 20.36 3.01
CA PRO A 78 23.30 19.81 3.93
C PRO A 78 22.61 19.76 5.29
N GLN A 79 22.36 18.56 5.81
CA GLN A 79 22.01 18.39 7.22
C GLN A 79 23.07 19.13 8.01
N ALA A 80 22.68 20.28 8.57
CA ALA A 80 23.56 21.03 9.45
C ALA A 80 23.99 20.06 10.56
N PRO A 81 25.30 19.97 10.86
CA PRO A 81 25.78 19.14 11.96
C PRO A 81 24.94 19.42 13.21
N PRO A 82 24.55 18.40 14.00
CA PRO A 82 23.77 18.61 15.20
C PRO A 82 24.53 19.56 16.13
N VAL A 83 24.04 20.79 16.25
CA VAL A 83 24.61 21.78 17.17
C VAL A 83 24.21 21.34 18.56
N LEU A 84 25.18 20.80 19.30
CA LEU A 84 25.03 20.55 20.74
C LEU A 84 24.76 21.89 21.43
N PRO A 85 23.69 22.02 22.25
CA PRO A 85 23.40 23.26 22.94
C PRO A 85 24.57 23.63 23.86
N GLU A 86 25.18 24.78 23.59
CA GLU A 86 26.26 25.33 24.40
C GLU A 86 25.75 25.65 25.81
N ARG A 87 26.38 25.08 26.83
CA ARG A 87 26.01 25.30 28.23
C ARG A 87 26.15 26.78 28.55
N GLN A 88 25.02 27.47 28.74
CA GLN A 88 25.00 28.77 29.38
C GLN A 88 25.51 28.62 30.82
N VAL A 89 26.69 29.18 31.10
CA VAL A 89 27.22 29.33 32.46
C VAL A 89 26.56 30.59 33.05
N PRO A 90 25.82 30.52 34.18
CA PRO A 90 25.24 31.69 34.79
C PRO A 90 26.34 32.64 35.32
N PRO A 91 26.13 33.97 35.30
CA PRO A 91 27.12 34.91 35.79
C PRO A 91 27.23 34.82 37.32
N VAL A 92 28.47 34.83 37.81
CA VAL A 92 28.83 34.91 39.22
C VAL A 92 28.30 36.21 39.81
N LEU A 93 27.52 36.11 40.88
CA LEU A 93 26.93 37.23 41.60
C LEU A 93 28.03 37.85 42.48
N LEU A 94 28.60 38.97 42.05
CA LEU A 94 29.52 39.78 42.85
C LEU A 94 28.76 40.46 43.99
N GLU A 95 29.30 40.33 45.20
CA GLU A 95 28.77 40.81 46.48
C GLU A 95 28.39 42.31 46.45
N GLN A 96 27.19 42.64 46.94
CA GLN A 96 26.84 44.02 47.29
C GLN A 96 26.91 44.20 48.81
N GLN A 97 27.86 45.03 49.24
CA GLN A 97 28.13 45.41 50.63
C GLN A 97 27.05 46.36 51.19
N VAL A 98 26.61 46.11 52.42
CA VAL A 98 25.71 47.00 53.18
C VAL A 98 26.54 47.83 54.17
N PRO A 99 26.45 49.18 54.19
CA PRO A 99 27.07 49.97 55.25
C PRO A 99 26.21 50.03 56.51
N LEU A 100 26.86 49.77 57.64
CA LEU A 100 26.37 49.86 59.01
C LEU A 100 26.20 51.34 59.41
N VAL A 101 25.00 51.78 59.79
CA VAL A 101 24.79 53.10 60.41
C VAL A 101 24.44 52.91 61.89
N LEU A 102 25.37 53.36 62.74
CA LEU A 102 25.21 53.50 64.19
C LEU A 102 24.47 54.82 64.46
N GLN A 103 23.33 54.79 65.14
CA GLN A 103 22.73 55.98 65.74
C GLN A 103 22.66 55.82 67.26
N GLU A 104 23.30 56.77 67.94
CA GLU A 104 23.39 56.94 69.38
C GLU A 104 22.06 57.42 69.98
N THR A 105 21.68 56.88 71.14
CA THR A 105 20.50 57.27 71.91
C THR A 105 20.92 58.14 73.11
N PRO A 106 20.35 59.35 73.33
CA PRO A 106 20.50 60.08 74.60
C PRO A 106 19.53 59.55 75.70
N PRO A 107 19.87 59.63 77.00
CA PRO A 107 19.11 59.07 78.11
C PRO A 107 18.21 60.14 78.80
N PRO A 108 17.56 59.89 79.96
CA PRO A 108 16.14 59.55 80.07
C PRO A 108 15.32 60.58 80.88
N ALA A 109 13.99 60.55 80.73
CA ALA A 109 13.08 61.09 81.75
C ALA A 109 12.15 59.96 82.24
N PRO A 110 12.19 59.58 83.54
CA PRO A 110 11.20 58.67 84.14
C PRO A 110 10.10 59.48 84.87
N PRO A 111 9.02 58.84 85.36
CA PRO A 111 7.98 58.21 84.55
C PRO A 111 6.58 58.68 84.99
N SER A 112 5.67 58.97 84.05
CA SER A 112 4.24 58.83 84.34
C SER A 112 3.86 57.38 84.07
N ALA A 113 3.22 56.73 85.06
CA ALA A 113 2.91 55.31 85.07
C ALA A 113 2.27 54.83 83.75
N PRO A 114 2.79 53.78 83.11
CA PRO A 114 2.10 53.14 82.00
C PRO A 114 0.86 52.39 82.53
N PRO A 115 -0.24 52.34 81.75
CA PRO A 115 -1.43 51.59 82.11
C PRO A 115 -1.10 50.11 82.31
N GLN A 116 -1.72 49.51 83.32
CA GLN A 116 -1.62 48.08 83.58
C GLN A 116 -2.25 47.33 82.41
N PHE A 117 -1.40 46.73 81.58
CA PHE A 117 -1.81 45.79 80.55
C PHE A 117 -2.04 44.43 81.19
N ASP A 118 -3.24 43.88 81.03
CA ASP A 118 -3.56 42.52 81.44
C ASP A 118 -2.84 41.53 80.50
N LEU A 119 -1.80 40.88 81.03
CA LEU A 119 -1.05 39.82 80.33
C LEU A 119 -1.91 38.57 80.06
N GLY A 120 -3.09 38.45 80.66
CA GLY A 120 -4.08 37.42 80.35
C GLY A 120 -4.74 37.61 78.99
N GLU A 121 -5.13 38.84 78.64
CA GLU A 121 -5.79 39.14 77.36
C GLU A 121 -4.83 39.12 76.16
N ILE A 122 -3.59 39.59 76.33
CA ILE A 122 -2.58 39.55 75.26
C ILE A 122 -2.19 38.09 74.92
N ARG A 123 -2.22 37.18 75.92
CA ARG A 123 -1.90 35.77 75.70
C ARG A 123 -3.05 34.97 75.06
N GLN A 124 -4.30 35.41 75.21
CA GLN A 124 -5.43 34.85 74.45
C GLN A 124 -5.48 35.38 73.00
N ALA A 125 -5.06 36.61 72.75
CA ALA A 125 -5.00 37.16 71.39
C ALA A 125 -3.82 36.61 70.55
N ILE A 126 -2.77 36.07 71.20
CA ILE A 126 -1.57 35.51 70.54
C ILE A 126 -1.42 34.00 70.88
N GLY A 127 -2.54 33.28 70.92
CA GLY A 127 -2.58 31.83 71.14
C GLY A 127 -2.65 31.02 69.84
N ASP A 128 -1.49 30.61 69.32
CA ASP A 128 -1.17 29.32 68.66
C ASP A 128 -2.08 28.73 67.56
N GLY A 129 -2.95 29.51 66.94
CA GLY A 129 -3.99 28.96 66.04
C GLY A 129 -3.65 28.84 64.54
N ASN A 130 -2.63 29.52 63.98
CA ASN A 130 -2.68 29.77 62.52
C ASN A 130 -1.39 29.53 61.68
N VAL A 131 -0.23 29.25 62.28
CA VAL A 131 1.01 28.99 61.47
C VAL A 131 1.22 27.49 61.20
N ILE A 132 0.80 26.63 62.13
CA ILE A 132 0.83 25.17 61.95
C ILE A 132 -0.24 24.73 60.94
N GLU A 133 -1.38 25.42 60.88
CA GLU A 133 -2.45 25.18 59.90
C GLU A 133 -2.04 25.54 58.47
N LEU A 134 -1.36 26.67 58.24
CA LEU A 134 -0.92 27.06 56.90
C LEU A 134 0.25 26.19 56.39
N SER A 135 1.24 25.89 57.23
CA SER A 135 2.38 25.06 56.83
C SER A 135 1.98 23.60 56.54
N THR A 136 0.97 23.08 57.25
CA THR A 136 0.41 21.75 56.99
C THR A 136 -0.54 21.75 55.78
N ARG A 137 -1.33 22.80 55.56
CA ARG A 137 -2.16 22.97 54.34
C ARG A 137 -1.31 23.09 53.09
N VAL A 138 -0.24 23.89 53.10
CA VAL A 138 0.69 24.02 51.95
C VAL A 138 1.42 22.71 51.67
N LYS A 139 1.85 21.97 52.71
CA LYS A 139 2.43 20.63 52.54
C LYS A 139 1.42 19.61 51.98
N ARG A 140 0.15 19.66 52.40
CA ARG A 140 -0.92 18.80 51.83
C ARG A 140 -1.26 19.18 50.39
N TRP A 141 -1.42 20.47 50.08
CA TRP A 141 -1.65 20.95 48.72
C TRP A 141 -0.50 20.60 47.78
N ARG A 142 0.75 20.69 48.25
CA ARG A 142 1.91 20.24 47.47
C ARG A 142 1.89 18.72 47.22
N ARG A 143 1.48 17.91 48.20
CA ARG A 143 1.31 16.46 48.02
C ARG A 143 0.16 16.13 47.05
N ILE A 144 -0.95 16.86 47.14
CA ILE A 144 -2.11 16.69 46.24
C ILE A 144 -1.73 17.08 44.81
N ALA A 145 -1.04 18.21 44.63
CA ALA A 145 -0.55 18.64 43.33
C ALA A 145 0.46 17.65 42.73
N SER A 146 1.39 17.10 43.54
CA SER A 146 2.30 16.06 43.06
C SER A 146 1.58 14.75 42.70
N MET A 147 0.54 14.38 43.45
CA MET A 147 -0.23 13.16 43.17
C MET A 147 -1.10 13.32 41.91
N ALA A 148 -1.72 14.48 41.73
CA ALA A 148 -2.46 14.82 40.51
C ALA A 148 -1.54 14.85 39.29
N SER A 149 -0.33 15.40 39.42
CA SER A 149 0.67 15.41 38.34
C SER A 149 1.17 14.00 38.00
N ALA A 150 1.33 13.11 38.99
CA ALA A 150 1.70 11.72 38.75
C ALA A 150 0.58 10.94 38.02
N ILE A 151 -0.69 11.18 38.38
CA ILE A 151 -1.85 10.59 37.68
C ILE A 151 -1.93 11.11 36.24
N ALA A 152 -1.76 12.42 36.03
CA ALA A 152 -1.76 13.00 34.68
C ALA A 152 -0.62 12.45 33.81
N ALA A 153 0.58 12.29 34.37
CA ALA A 153 1.70 11.64 33.68
C ALA A 153 1.39 10.18 33.33
N ALA A 154 0.79 9.42 34.26
CA ALA A 154 0.37 8.03 34.00
C ALA A 154 -0.73 7.95 32.93
N LEU A 155 -1.67 8.89 32.91
CA LEU A 155 -2.71 9.00 31.88
C LEU A 155 -2.13 9.36 30.50
N LEU A 156 -1.15 10.26 30.45
CA LEU A 156 -0.45 10.58 29.21
C LEU A 156 0.40 9.41 28.70
N VAL A 157 1.06 8.68 29.60
CA VAL A 157 1.80 7.46 29.22
C VAL A 157 0.85 6.38 28.70
N THR A 158 -0.29 6.16 29.37
CA THR A 158 -1.29 5.19 28.91
C THR A 158 -1.97 5.60 27.60
N LEU A 159 -2.26 6.88 27.41
CA LEU A 159 -2.79 7.40 26.14
C LEU A 159 -1.74 7.30 25.02
N SER A 160 -0.47 7.63 25.30
CA SER A 160 0.63 7.45 24.35
C SER A 160 0.83 5.98 23.98
N LEU A 161 0.75 5.06 24.95
CA LEU A 161 0.77 3.61 24.70
C LEU A 161 -0.44 3.18 23.85
N GLN A 162 -1.63 3.74 24.07
CA GLN A 162 -2.82 3.46 23.23
C GLN A 162 -2.63 3.87 21.76
N VAL A 163 -1.90 4.95 21.50
CA VAL A 163 -1.71 5.50 20.14
C VAL A 163 -0.50 4.86 19.42
N LEU A 164 0.61 4.61 20.13
CA LEU A 164 1.85 4.08 19.53
C LEU A 164 2.01 2.56 19.64
N GLN A 165 1.46 1.91 20.67
CA GLN A 165 1.65 0.47 20.95
C GLN A 165 0.37 -0.16 21.53
N PRO A 166 -0.69 -0.31 20.72
CA PRO A 166 -1.99 -0.81 21.18
C PRO A 166 -1.95 -2.24 21.76
N ASP A 167 -0.90 -3.01 21.46
CA ASP A 167 -0.71 -4.38 21.97
C ASP A 167 -0.09 -4.48 23.37
N ALA A 168 0.44 -3.38 23.92
CA ALA A 168 1.07 -3.37 25.24
C ALA A 168 0.06 -3.34 26.41
N LEU A 169 -1.24 -3.21 26.15
CA LEU A 169 -2.28 -3.14 27.18
C LEU A 169 -2.78 -4.53 27.63
N PRO A 170 -2.94 -4.77 28.95
CA PRO A 170 -3.57 -5.96 29.49
C PRO A 170 -4.96 -6.19 28.89
N ASN A 171 -5.28 -7.44 28.58
CA ASN A 171 -6.46 -7.88 27.83
C ASN A 171 -7.82 -7.31 28.33
N ALA A 172 -7.92 -6.88 29.59
CA ALA A 172 -9.15 -6.34 30.18
C ALA A 172 -9.54 -4.91 29.70
N LEU A 173 -8.60 -4.14 29.15
CA LEU A 173 -8.84 -2.74 28.74
C LEU A 173 -8.91 -2.52 27.23
N ARG A 174 -8.84 -3.60 26.44
CA ARG A 174 -8.95 -3.52 24.98
C ARG A 174 -10.42 -3.31 24.58
N PRO A 175 -10.76 -2.30 23.75
CA PRO A 175 -12.08 -2.21 23.14
C PRO A 175 -12.29 -3.43 22.24
N LYS A 176 -13.39 -4.17 22.43
CA LYS A 176 -13.68 -5.36 21.62
C LYS A 176 -13.91 -4.92 20.15
N PRO A 177 -13.16 -5.47 19.17
CA PRO A 177 -13.38 -5.18 17.76
C PRO A 177 -14.80 -5.59 17.37
N ARG A 178 -15.60 -4.64 16.88
CA ARG A 178 -16.89 -4.94 16.25
C ARG A 178 -16.61 -5.33 14.81
N ILE A 179 -16.51 -6.64 14.57
CA ILE A 179 -16.44 -7.22 13.23
C ILE A 179 -17.79 -6.97 12.58
N GLN A 180 -17.87 -5.98 11.68
CA GLN A 180 -18.97 -5.89 10.73
C GLN A 180 -18.60 -6.76 9.54
N THR A 181 -19.12 -7.99 9.54
CA THR A 181 -18.97 -8.91 8.41
C THR A 181 -19.78 -8.34 7.24
N VAL A 182 -19.12 -7.60 6.36
CA VAL A 182 -19.69 -7.31 5.04
C VAL A 182 -19.59 -8.60 4.26
N GLU A 183 -20.70 -9.34 4.16
CA GLU A 183 -20.79 -10.52 3.33
C GLU A 183 -20.73 -10.07 1.86
N VAL A 184 -19.50 -9.92 1.33
CA VAL A 184 -19.26 -9.80 -0.10
C VAL A 184 -19.62 -11.15 -0.70
N LYS A 185 -20.80 -11.22 -1.32
CA LYS A 185 -21.21 -12.35 -2.15
C LYS A 185 -20.28 -12.42 -3.37
N VAL A 186 -19.10 -13.02 -3.21
CA VAL A 186 -18.25 -13.40 -4.32
C VAL A 186 -19.04 -14.46 -5.11
N PRO A 187 -19.33 -14.25 -6.41
CA PRO A 187 -19.88 -15.31 -7.24
C PRO A 187 -18.92 -16.49 -7.19
N ALA A 188 -19.42 -17.67 -6.86
CA ALA A 188 -18.61 -18.89 -6.84
C ALA A 188 -17.84 -19.02 -8.17
N PRO A 189 -16.55 -19.43 -8.17
CA PRO A 189 -15.85 -19.79 -9.39
C PRO A 189 -16.72 -20.79 -10.15
N ALA A 190 -17.02 -20.51 -11.41
CA ALA A 190 -17.71 -21.48 -12.24
C ALA A 190 -16.80 -22.71 -12.38
N LEU A 191 -17.06 -23.74 -11.58
CA LEU A 191 -16.37 -25.05 -11.61
C LEU A 191 -16.77 -25.88 -12.84
N THR A 192 -17.27 -25.25 -13.90
CA THR A 192 -17.60 -25.94 -15.14
C THR A 192 -16.33 -25.99 -15.97
N PRO A 193 -15.70 -27.16 -16.22
CA PRO A 193 -14.59 -27.25 -17.15
C PRO A 193 -15.10 -26.79 -18.51
N SER A 194 -14.63 -25.63 -18.96
CA SER A 194 -14.83 -25.13 -20.31
C SER A 194 -14.03 -26.02 -21.26
N SER A 195 -14.60 -26.35 -22.42
CA SER A 195 -13.83 -27.03 -23.45
C SER A 195 -12.63 -26.17 -23.82
N GLN A 196 -11.45 -26.76 -23.93
CA GLN A 196 -10.27 -26.06 -24.43
C GLN A 196 -9.90 -26.60 -25.79
N TYR A 197 -9.62 -25.68 -26.70
CA TYR A 197 -9.25 -26.00 -28.05
C TYR A 197 -7.89 -25.40 -28.39
N VAL A 198 -7.11 -26.14 -29.19
CA VAL A 198 -5.78 -25.73 -29.64
C VAL A 198 -5.67 -25.93 -31.14
N ALA A 199 -5.14 -24.95 -31.86
CA ALA A 199 -4.76 -25.08 -33.25
C ALA A 199 -3.25 -24.85 -33.40
N LEU A 200 -2.58 -25.76 -34.08
CA LEU A 200 -1.18 -25.61 -34.48
C LEU A 200 -1.14 -25.10 -35.91
N LEU A 201 -0.65 -23.88 -36.11
CA LEU A 201 -0.54 -23.29 -37.44
C LEU A 201 0.86 -23.57 -37.98
N GLN A 202 0.90 -24.39 -39.03
CA GLN A 202 2.13 -24.89 -39.62
C GLN A 202 2.37 -24.28 -40.99
N GLY A 203 3.65 -24.10 -41.32
CA GLY A 203 4.07 -23.63 -42.64
C GLY A 203 4.30 -24.76 -43.63
N PRO A 204 4.66 -24.45 -44.88
CA PRO A 204 4.94 -25.46 -45.91
C PRO A 204 6.07 -26.42 -45.53
N ALA A 205 7.01 -25.96 -44.70
CA ALA A 205 8.13 -26.74 -44.18
C ALA A 205 7.74 -27.68 -43.01
N GLY A 206 6.48 -27.71 -42.58
CA GLY A 206 5.96 -28.63 -41.56
C GLY A 206 6.26 -28.26 -40.10
N GLY A 207 7.02 -27.19 -39.86
CA GLY A 207 7.30 -26.68 -38.50
C GLY A 207 6.14 -25.85 -37.91
N PRO A 208 5.94 -25.88 -36.59
CA PRO A 208 4.95 -25.04 -35.91
C PRO A 208 5.38 -23.57 -35.92
N ALA A 209 4.60 -22.73 -36.61
CA ALA A 209 4.86 -21.30 -36.69
C ALA A 209 4.12 -20.54 -35.59
N PHE A 210 2.87 -20.91 -35.33
CA PHE A 210 2.03 -20.34 -34.28
C PHE A 210 1.23 -21.43 -33.54
N ILE A 211 0.95 -21.18 -32.26
CA ILE A 211 0.00 -21.97 -31.46
C ILE A 211 -1.15 -21.03 -31.09
N MET A 212 -2.37 -21.43 -31.41
CA MET A 212 -3.58 -20.73 -30.99
C MET A 212 -4.34 -21.57 -29.97
N THR A 213 -4.76 -20.97 -28.86
CA THR A 213 -5.64 -21.58 -27.86
C THR A 213 -6.96 -20.83 -27.81
N ILE A 214 -8.07 -21.54 -27.67
CA ILE A 214 -9.42 -20.99 -27.53
C ILE A 214 -10.07 -21.60 -26.28
N ASP A 215 -10.61 -20.75 -25.42
CA ASP A 215 -11.48 -21.16 -24.33
C ASP A 215 -12.92 -21.27 -24.82
N GLY A 216 -13.54 -22.44 -24.70
CA GLY A 216 -14.86 -22.75 -25.25
C GLY A 216 -16.02 -22.05 -24.53
N ALA A 217 -15.83 -21.60 -23.28
CA ALA A 217 -16.88 -20.89 -22.54
C ALA A 217 -16.90 -19.40 -22.87
N THR A 218 -15.72 -18.78 -22.87
CA THR A 218 -15.56 -17.33 -23.10
C THR A 218 -15.34 -16.98 -24.57
N LYS A 219 -14.97 -17.97 -25.40
CA LYS A 219 -14.53 -17.79 -26.80
C LYS A 219 -13.37 -16.80 -26.93
N ASN A 220 -12.60 -16.61 -25.85
CA ASN A 220 -11.35 -15.87 -25.90
C ASN A 220 -10.28 -16.74 -26.56
N PHE A 221 -9.40 -16.10 -27.33
CA PHE A 221 -8.29 -16.81 -27.95
C PHE A 221 -6.95 -16.11 -27.71
N THR A 222 -5.90 -16.91 -27.61
CA THR A 222 -4.52 -16.43 -27.53
C THR A 222 -3.69 -17.10 -28.62
N VAL A 223 -2.86 -16.32 -29.30
CA VAL A 223 -1.95 -16.77 -30.33
C VAL A 223 -0.53 -16.51 -29.88
N ARG A 224 0.30 -17.54 -29.92
CA ARG A 224 1.72 -17.47 -29.57
C ARG A 224 2.56 -17.75 -30.80
N LYS A 225 3.53 -16.89 -31.08
CA LYS A 225 4.51 -17.09 -32.16
C LYS A 225 5.64 -17.97 -31.67
N VAL A 226 5.89 -19.08 -32.34
CA VAL A 226 6.89 -20.08 -31.92
C VAL A 226 8.08 -20.12 -32.88
N GLY A 227 7.83 -20.11 -34.18
CA GLY A 227 8.87 -20.30 -35.21
C GLY A 227 8.77 -19.36 -36.41
N ALA A 228 7.80 -18.43 -36.43
CA ALA A 228 7.65 -17.50 -37.55
C ALA A 228 8.61 -16.30 -37.42
N THR A 229 9.38 -16.05 -38.48
CA THR A 229 10.25 -14.88 -38.58
C THR A 229 9.45 -13.68 -39.09
N SER A 230 9.47 -12.58 -38.34
CA SER A 230 8.83 -11.33 -38.75
C SER A 230 9.70 -10.56 -39.75
N GLU A 231 9.10 -10.07 -40.84
CA GLU A 231 9.78 -9.23 -41.82
C GLU A 231 9.61 -7.74 -41.48
N PRO A 232 10.66 -6.90 -41.61
CA PRO A 232 10.55 -5.46 -41.39
C PRO A 232 9.48 -4.81 -42.26
N GLY A 233 8.60 -4.01 -41.66
CA GLY A 233 7.51 -3.33 -42.38
C GLY A 233 6.35 -4.24 -42.80
N LYS A 234 6.33 -5.50 -42.34
CA LYS A 234 5.23 -6.44 -42.53
C LYS A 234 4.60 -6.81 -41.19
N SER A 235 3.38 -7.31 -41.24
CA SER A 235 2.66 -7.76 -40.06
C SER A 235 1.97 -9.08 -40.36
N PHE A 236 1.93 -9.97 -39.38
CA PHE A 236 1.16 -11.20 -39.50
C PHE A 236 -0.29 -10.89 -39.15
N GLU A 237 -1.24 -11.44 -39.89
CA GLU A 237 -2.67 -11.30 -39.58
C GLU A 237 -3.33 -12.67 -39.53
N LEU A 238 -4.14 -12.89 -38.50
CA LEU A 238 -4.90 -14.12 -38.32
C LEU A 238 -6.27 -14.01 -38.97
N TRP A 239 -6.69 -15.08 -39.63
CA TRP A 239 -7.95 -15.18 -40.34
C TRP A 239 -8.73 -16.42 -39.93
N LEU A 240 -10.04 -16.28 -39.82
CA LEU A 240 -11.02 -17.35 -39.72
C LEU A 240 -11.57 -17.65 -41.11
N ILE A 241 -11.35 -18.88 -41.60
CA ILE A 241 -11.82 -19.34 -42.91
C ILE A 241 -12.77 -20.51 -42.69
N SER A 242 -14.01 -20.39 -43.12
CA SER A 242 -15.02 -21.45 -43.06
C SER A 242 -15.89 -21.40 -44.30
N ASP A 243 -16.37 -22.56 -44.73
CA ASP A 243 -17.40 -22.74 -45.76
C ASP A 243 -18.74 -22.06 -45.40
N ARG A 244 -19.00 -21.84 -44.11
CA ARG A 244 -20.16 -21.11 -43.59
C ARG A 244 -20.01 -19.58 -43.68
N LEU A 245 -18.83 -19.08 -44.05
CA LEU A 245 -18.55 -17.65 -44.18
C LEU A 245 -18.31 -17.30 -45.66
N PRO A 246 -18.90 -16.22 -46.17
CA PRO A 246 -18.75 -15.84 -47.58
C PRO A 246 -17.34 -15.36 -47.92
N GLN A 247 -16.60 -14.83 -46.93
CA GLN A 247 -15.23 -14.35 -47.08
C GLN A 247 -14.44 -14.62 -45.78
N PRO A 248 -13.10 -14.76 -45.86
CA PRO A 248 -12.25 -14.83 -44.68
C PRO A 248 -12.50 -13.65 -43.74
N ARG A 249 -12.51 -13.92 -42.43
CA ARG A 249 -12.70 -12.88 -41.40
C ARG A 249 -11.41 -12.64 -40.65
N SER A 250 -10.94 -11.39 -40.63
CA SER A 250 -9.79 -11.01 -39.82
C SER A 250 -10.12 -11.19 -38.34
N LEU A 251 -9.24 -11.89 -37.64
CA LEU A 251 -9.23 -12.01 -36.19
C LEU A 251 -8.21 -11.05 -35.54
N GLY A 252 -7.43 -10.36 -36.36
CA GLY A 252 -6.50 -9.31 -35.94
C GLY A 252 -5.03 -9.57 -36.26
N VAL A 253 -4.24 -8.53 -36.06
CA VAL A 253 -2.81 -8.49 -36.39
C VAL A 253 -1.97 -9.02 -35.25
N ILE A 254 -1.18 -10.07 -35.52
CA ILE A 254 -0.30 -10.71 -34.56
C ILE A 254 0.99 -9.88 -34.42
N GLY A 255 1.24 -9.41 -33.20
CA GLY A 255 2.40 -8.59 -32.86
C GLY A 255 3.69 -9.40 -32.63
N ALA A 256 4.66 -8.75 -31.96
CA ALA A 256 5.96 -9.36 -31.65
C ALA A 256 5.88 -10.39 -30.51
N GLY A 257 4.95 -10.23 -29.56
CA GLY A 257 4.71 -11.12 -28.42
C GLY A 257 3.43 -11.94 -28.53
N ASP A 258 2.98 -12.50 -27.40
CA ASP A 258 1.72 -13.23 -27.33
C ASP A 258 0.54 -12.29 -27.67
N PHE A 259 -0.28 -12.71 -28.63
CA PHE A 259 -1.44 -11.96 -29.10
C PHE A 259 -2.70 -12.55 -28.46
N THR A 260 -3.20 -11.89 -27.41
CA THR A 260 -4.49 -12.22 -26.81
C THR A 260 -5.53 -11.22 -27.33
N ALA A 261 -6.48 -11.71 -28.12
CA ALA A 261 -7.57 -10.88 -28.58
C ALA A 261 -8.77 -11.02 -27.65
N ARG A 262 -9.51 -9.91 -27.50
CA ARG A 262 -10.89 -9.85 -27.00
C ARG A 262 -11.79 -10.87 -27.74
N PRO A 263 -13.01 -11.18 -27.27
CA PRO A 263 -13.83 -12.27 -27.81
C PRO A 263 -14.40 -11.93 -29.20
N VAL A 264 -13.56 -11.74 -30.21
CA VAL A 264 -13.97 -11.57 -31.62
C VAL A 264 -14.74 -12.81 -32.08
N LEU A 265 -14.40 -13.98 -31.51
CA LEU A 265 -15.08 -15.23 -31.79
C LEU A 265 -16.46 -15.34 -31.12
N SER A 266 -16.85 -14.48 -30.17
CA SER A 266 -18.15 -14.62 -29.49
C SER A 266 -19.34 -14.41 -30.41
N GLY A 267 -19.17 -13.65 -31.50
CA GLY A 267 -20.19 -13.41 -32.51
C GLY A 267 -20.42 -14.59 -33.48
N TYR A 268 -19.62 -15.66 -33.40
CA TYR A 268 -19.72 -16.82 -34.29
C TYR A 268 -20.29 -18.04 -33.56
N ASP A 269 -20.98 -18.87 -34.32
CA ASP A 269 -21.49 -20.17 -33.85
C ASP A 269 -20.31 -21.11 -33.52
N PRO A 270 -20.37 -21.89 -32.43
CA PRO A 270 -19.37 -22.91 -32.10
C PRO A 270 -19.02 -23.84 -33.27
N ASP A 271 -19.97 -24.23 -34.10
CA ASP A 271 -19.72 -25.13 -35.24
C ASP A 271 -18.83 -24.46 -36.30
N VAL A 272 -18.99 -23.15 -36.50
CA VAL A 272 -18.13 -22.36 -37.40
C VAL A 272 -16.72 -22.27 -36.83
N ILE A 273 -16.59 -22.02 -35.53
CA ILE A 273 -15.29 -21.91 -34.84
C ILE A 273 -14.51 -23.23 -34.88
N ASN A 274 -15.21 -24.34 -34.63
CA ASN A 274 -14.63 -25.67 -34.54
C ASN A 274 -14.34 -26.28 -35.92
N GLY A 275 -15.19 -25.99 -36.91
CA GLY A 275 -15.01 -26.45 -38.29
C GLY A 275 -14.08 -25.59 -39.16
N ALA A 276 -13.73 -24.39 -38.68
CA ALA A 276 -12.91 -23.46 -39.44
C ALA A 276 -11.45 -23.91 -39.62
N THR A 277 -10.86 -23.37 -40.67
CA THR A 277 -9.41 -23.33 -40.87
C THR A 277 -8.91 -21.96 -40.44
N TYR A 278 -7.95 -21.96 -39.51
CA TYR A 278 -7.26 -20.75 -39.07
C TYR A 278 -6.03 -20.55 -39.94
N ALA A 279 -5.87 -19.34 -40.45
CA ALA A 279 -4.84 -19.01 -41.43
C ALA A 279 -4.09 -17.75 -41.01
N VAL A 280 -2.78 -17.72 -41.24
CA VAL A 280 -1.95 -16.52 -41.05
C VAL A 280 -1.34 -16.11 -42.38
N THR A 281 -1.48 -14.83 -42.69
CA THR A 281 -0.93 -14.19 -43.90
C THR A 281 0.14 -13.17 -43.51
N VAL A 282 0.98 -12.79 -44.47
CA VAL A 282 1.95 -11.69 -44.32
C VAL A 282 1.37 -10.47 -45.00
N GLU A 283 0.95 -9.52 -44.20
CA GLU A 283 0.34 -8.28 -44.65
C GLU A 283 1.35 -7.14 -44.57
N GLN A 284 0.99 -6.00 -45.15
CA GLN A 284 1.69 -4.75 -44.92
C GLN A 284 1.65 -4.32 -43.44
N ALA A 285 2.46 -3.33 -43.07
CA ALA A 285 2.49 -2.80 -41.71
C ALA A 285 1.07 -2.41 -41.24
N GLY A 286 0.63 -3.00 -40.13
CA GLY A 286 -0.70 -2.76 -39.56
C GLY A 286 -1.81 -3.67 -40.09
N GLY A 287 -1.50 -4.65 -40.96
CA GLY A 287 -2.48 -5.62 -41.46
C GLY A 287 -3.12 -5.23 -42.81
N SER A 288 -4.14 -5.99 -43.19
CA SER A 288 -4.95 -5.76 -44.37
C SER A 288 -5.80 -4.49 -44.23
N PRO A 289 -5.75 -3.57 -45.19
CA PRO A 289 -6.52 -2.33 -45.15
C PRO A 289 -7.99 -2.54 -45.55
N THR A 290 -8.30 -3.63 -46.24
CA THR A 290 -9.63 -3.92 -46.80
C THR A 290 -10.40 -4.95 -45.98
N GLY A 291 -9.78 -5.55 -44.95
CA GLY A 291 -10.36 -6.67 -44.22
C GLY A 291 -10.45 -7.96 -45.05
N GLN A 292 -9.71 -8.04 -46.15
CA GLN A 292 -9.50 -9.26 -46.94
C GLN A 292 -8.00 -9.56 -47.03
N PRO A 293 -7.56 -10.83 -47.02
CA PRO A 293 -6.15 -11.17 -47.17
C PRO A 293 -5.53 -10.50 -48.40
N THR A 294 -4.44 -9.74 -48.23
CA THR A 294 -3.72 -9.18 -49.40
C THR A 294 -2.67 -10.16 -49.94
N SER A 295 -2.29 -11.15 -49.14
CA SER A 295 -1.39 -12.23 -49.52
C SER A 295 -2.00 -13.61 -49.27
N ALA A 296 -1.39 -14.63 -49.88
CA ALA A 296 -1.81 -16.01 -49.66
C ALA A 296 -1.51 -16.46 -48.22
N PRO A 297 -2.36 -17.29 -47.59
CA PRO A 297 -2.07 -17.91 -46.31
C PRO A 297 -0.78 -18.72 -46.36
N ILE A 298 0.16 -18.41 -45.46
CA ILE A 298 1.44 -19.13 -45.38
C ILE A 298 1.50 -20.09 -44.20
N PHE A 299 0.66 -19.88 -43.18
CA PHE A 299 0.52 -20.82 -42.07
C PHE A 299 -0.95 -21.15 -41.89
N THR A 300 -1.28 -22.43 -41.74
CA THR A 300 -2.66 -22.86 -41.55
C THR A 300 -2.76 -23.96 -40.50
N GLY A 301 -3.91 -24.07 -39.85
CA GLY A 301 -4.19 -25.08 -38.86
C GLY A 301 -5.68 -25.26 -38.63
N LYS A 302 -6.07 -26.47 -38.21
CA LYS A 302 -7.42 -26.74 -37.72
C LYS A 302 -7.44 -26.77 -36.20
N LEU A 303 -8.61 -26.46 -35.66
CA LEU A 303 -8.84 -26.50 -34.23
C LEU A 303 -9.00 -27.94 -33.77
N ILE A 304 -8.37 -28.29 -32.65
CA ILE A 304 -8.44 -29.61 -32.02
C ILE A 304 -8.92 -29.39 -30.58
N GLU A 305 -9.91 -30.16 -30.15
CA GLU A 305 -10.34 -30.17 -28.75
C GLU A 305 -9.32 -30.93 -27.91
N THR A 306 -8.73 -30.25 -26.92
CA THR A 306 -7.73 -30.83 -26.02
C THR A 306 -8.30 -31.16 -24.64
N VAL A 307 -9.36 -30.46 -24.23
CA VAL A 307 -10.10 -30.74 -23.00
C VAL A 307 -11.59 -30.72 -23.33
N PRO A 308 -12.32 -31.84 -23.16
CA PRO A 308 -13.76 -31.87 -23.34
C PRO A 308 -14.46 -30.96 -22.33
N GLY A 309 -15.47 -30.23 -22.81
CA GLY A 309 -16.37 -29.50 -21.92
C GLY A 309 -17.13 -30.49 -21.02
N GLY A 310 -17.38 -30.12 -19.76
CA GLY A 310 -18.07 -30.96 -18.79
C GLY A 310 -19.54 -31.17 -19.13
N SER A 311 -19.84 -32.03 -20.10
CA SER A 311 -21.19 -32.49 -20.43
C SER A 311 -21.17 -33.97 -20.77
N ASP A 312 -20.95 -34.80 -19.75
CA ASP A 312 -21.41 -36.19 -19.75
C ASP A 312 -21.67 -36.64 -18.30
N ALA A 313 -22.77 -36.15 -17.71
CA ALA A 313 -23.32 -36.70 -16.48
C ALA A 313 -24.48 -37.63 -16.89
N PRO A 314 -24.42 -38.95 -16.59
CA PRO A 314 -25.50 -39.85 -16.94
C PRO A 314 -26.78 -39.47 -16.19
N PRO A 315 -27.97 -39.63 -16.82
CA PRO A 315 -29.23 -39.36 -16.14
C PRO A 315 -29.38 -40.31 -14.94
N ARG A 316 -29.71 -39.74 -13.78
CA ARG A 316 -30.06 -40.49 -12.56
C ARG A 316 -31.34 -41.29 -12.72
#